data_AF-A0A358DMB5-F1
#
_entry.id   AF-A0A358DMB5-F1
#
_cell.length_a   1.000
_cell.length_b   1.000
_cell.length_c   1.000
_cell.angle_alpha   90.00
_cell.angle_beta   90.00
_cell.angle_gamma   90.00
#
_symmetry.space_group_name_H-M   'P 1'
#
loop_
_entity.id
_entity.type
_entity.pdbx_description
1 polymer ?
#
loop_
_entity_poly.entity_id
_entity_poly.type
_entity_poly.pdbx_seq_one_letter_code
_entity_poly.pdbx_strand_id
1 'polypeptide(L)'
;MIETRITLGGSTYRAHWGAAIDLALPVNFEKQNPSFFDLPQPRITAVEGGGFIGDTQRGGSCNCSTIELTPHGSMTHTESAAHLDAKEAYVANVAPKGPLPCQLITVLTQPFRETNESYNGFEHDEDLVISAQTIKEQWSEVEGIQALVIRSLPDEGKAMRNYGERPAAYLTHEAVELIVKRGIDHL
;
A
#
# COMPACT_ATOMS: atom_id res chain seq x y z
N MET A 1 -30.00 7.91 3.48
CA MET A 1 -28.84 8.51 2.78
C MET A 1 -27.80 8.80 3.83
N ILE A 2 -26.57 8.30 3.67
CA ILE A 2 -25.47 8.63 4.58
C ILE A 2 -24.72 9.82 3.97
N GLU A 3 -24.54 10.88 4.74
CA GLU A 3 -23.75 12.06 4.36
C GLU A 3 -22.56 12.17 5.29
N THR A 4 -21.36 12.31 4.73
CA THR A 4 -20.13 12.56 5.49
C THR A 4 -19.59 13.92 5.08
N ARG A 5 -19.33 14.77 6.08
CA ARG A 5 -18.67 16.06 5.92
C ARG A 5 -17.34 16.05 6.66
N ILE A 6 -16.31 16.59 6.02
CA ILE A 6 -14.94 16.64 6.53
C ILE A 6 -14.53 18.11 6.56
N THR A 7 -14.02 18.59 7.69
CA THR A 7 -13.54 19.98 7.83
C THR A 7 -12.01 19.97 7.88
N LEU A 8 -11.36 20.67 6.93
CA LEU A 8 -9.90 20.75 6.77
C LEU A 8 -9.52 22.21 6.49
N GLY A 9 -8.53 22.75 7.21
CA GLY A 9 -8.05 24.12 6.98
C GLY A 9 -9.17 25.17 6.98
N GLY A 10 -10.17 25.02 7.84
CA GLY A 10 -11.35 25.90 7.91
C GLY A 10 -12.38 25.73 6.78
N SER A 11 -12.12 24.88 5.79
CA SER A 11 -13.06 24.54 4.71
C SER A 11 -13.81 23.25 5.01
N THR A 12 -15.07 23.15 4.55
CA THR A 12 -15.88 21.93 4.71
C THR A 12 -16.12 21.26 3.37
N TYR A 13 -15.77 19.99 3.30
CA TYR A 13 -15.88 19.13 2.13
C TYR A 13 -16.97 18.09 2.36
N ARG A 14 -17.65 17.69 1.29
CA ARG A 14 -18.61 16.60 1.30
C ARG A 14 -18.00 15.39 0.61
N ALA A 15 -18.02 14.23 1.26
CA ALA A 15 -17.57 12.99 0.64
C ALA A 15 -18.66 12.42 -0.29
N HIS A 16 -18.30 12.08 -1.53
CA HIS A 16 -19.18 11.53 -2.54
C HIS A 16 -18.96 10.02 -2.67
N TRP A 17 -19.48 9.24 -1.71
CA TRP A 17 -19.25 7.78 -1.65
C TRP A 17 -19.71 7.02 -2.90
N GLY A 18 -20.78 7.47 -3.56
CA GLY A 18 -21.26 6.85 -4.81
C GLY A 18 -20.35 7.07 -6.02
N ALA A 19 -19.34 7.93 -5.90
CA ALA A 19 -18.33 8.20 -6.92
C ALA A 19 -16.90 7.92 -6.41
N ALA A 20 -16.77 7.08 -5.37
CA ALA A 20 -15.47 6.69 -4.84
C ALA A 20 -14.66 5.93 -5.90
N ILE A 21 -13.35 6.15 -5.90
CA ILE A 21 -12.39 5.43 -6.73
C ILE A 21 -11.71 4.42 -5.84
N ASP A 22 -11.78 3.15 -6.22
CA ASP A 22 -11.06 2.08 -5.54
C ASP A 22 -9.60 2.07 -5.99
N LEU A 23 -8.68 2.16 -5.01
CA LEU A 23 -7.24 2.08 -5.22
C LEU A 23 -6.68 0.73 -4.76
N ALA A 24 -7.51 -0.15 -4.19
CA ALA A 24 -7.07 -1.44 -3.74
C ALA A 24 -6.66 -2.32 -4.92
N LEU A 25 -5.51 -2.95 -4.78
CA LEU A 25 -5.13 -4.11 -5.59
C LEU A 25 -5.69 -5.35 -4.90
N PRO A 26 -6.77 -5.97 -5.40
CA PRO A 26 -7.34 -7.16 -4.80
C PRO A 26 -6.45 -8.38 -5.02
N VAL A 27 -6.54 -9.34 -4.11
CA VAL A 27 -5.96 -10.67 -4.33
C VAL A 27 -6.67 -11.35 -5.50
N ASN A 28 -5.88 -11.87 -6.45
CA ASN A 28 -6.37 -12.71 -7.53
C ASN A 28 -5.91 -14.16 -7.32
N PHE A 29 -6.86 -15.09 -7.18
CA PHE A 29 -6.53 -16.52 -7.01
C PHE A 29 -6.33 -17.29 -8.32
N GLU A 30 -6.63 -16.67 -9.47
CA GLU A 30 -6.57 -17.29 -10.79
C GLU A 30 -5.43 -16.74 -11.67
N LYS A 31 -4.95 -15.54 -11.35
CA LYS A 31 -3.91 -14.81 -12.10
C LYS A 31 -2.73 -14.51 -11.20
N GLN A 32 -1.64 -14.08 -11.82
CA GLN A 32 -0.45 -13.62 -11.13
C GLN A 32 -0.74 -12.31 -10.36
N ASN A 33 -0.42 -12.32 -9.07
CA ASN A 33 -0.35 -11.14 -8.21
C ASN A 33 1.08 -10.57 -8.27
N PRO A 34 1.33 -9.34 -7.79
CA PRO A 34 2.70 -8.94 -7.53
C PRO A 34 3.35 -9.94 -6.56
N SER A 35 4.68 -9.99 -6.61
CA SER A 35 5.47 -10.78 -5.68
C SER A 35 6.70 -10.00 -5.27
N PHE A 36 7.07 -10.11 -4.01
CA PHE A 36 8.34 -9.62 -3.45
C PHE A 36 9.07 -10.83 -2.87
N PHE A 37 10.40 -10.88 -2.99
CA PHE A 37 11.23 -11.92 -2.38
C PHE A 37 10.79 -13.37 -2.68
N ASP A 38 10.26 -13.61 -3.89
CA ASP A 38 9.71 -14.90 -4.31
C ASP A 38 8.66 -15.49 -3.35
N LEU A 39 7.91 -14.61 -2.68
CA LEU A 39 6.82 -15.02 -1.79
C LEU A 39 5.79 -15.89 -2.54
N PRO A 40 5.23 -16.93 -1.88
CA PRO A 40 4.21 -17.77 -2.49
C PRO A 40 2.99 -16.96 -2.94
N GLN A 41 2.48 -17.30 -4.12
CA GLN A 41 1.20 -16.76 -4.60
C GLN A 41 0.05 -17.23 -3.69
N PRO A 42 -0.96 -16.37 -3.46
CA PRO A 42 -2.09 -16.70 -2.60
C PRO A 42 -2.89 -17.88 -3.17
N ARG A 43 -3.43 -18.70 -2.27
CA ARG A 43 -4.19 -19.90 -2.62
C ARG A 43 -5.54 -19.90 -1.93
N ILE A 44 -6.52 -20.48 -2.62
CA ILE A 44 -7.84 -20.75 -2.08
C ILE A 44 -8.18 -22.22 -2.33
N THR A 45 -8.59 -22.92 -1.29
CA THR A 45 -8.90 -24.35 -1.34
C THR A 45 -10.22 -24.64 -0.63
N ALA A 46 -11.06 -25.51 -1.19
CA ALA A 46 -12.30 -25.92 -0.55
C ALA A 46 -11.99 -26.67 0.76
N VAL A 47 -12.73 -26.36 1.82
CA VAL A 47 -12.67 -27.09 3.08
C VAL A 47 -13.31 -28.47 2.88
N GLU A 48 -12.59 -29.52 3.24
CA GLU A 48 -13.05 -30.91 3.12
C GLU A 48 -12.82 -31.68 4.42
N GLY A 49 -13.82 -32.44 4.87
CA GLY A 49 -13.71 -33.25 6.08
C GLY A 49 -15.04 -33.82 6.56
N GLY A 50 -15.03 -35.02 7.14
CA GLY A 50 -16.24 -35.62 7.73
C GLY A 50 -17.40 -35.84 6.74
N GLY A 51 -17.11 -35.98 5.44
CA GLY A 51 -18.13 -36.08 4.37
C GLY A 51 -18.63 -34.74 3.83
N PHE A 52 -18.17 -33.62 4.39
CA PHE A 52 -18.45 -32.28 3.87
C PHE A 52 -17.45 -31.89 2.77
N ILE A 53 -17.98 -31.26 1.71
CA ILE A 53 -17.21 -30.60 0.65
C ILE A 53 -17.68 -29.15 0.59
N GLY A 54 -16.79 -28.20 0.86
CA GLY A 54 -17.06 -26.77 0.84
C GLY A 54 -17.11 -26.16 -0.58
N ASP A 55 -17.75 -26.85 -1.52
CA ASP A 55 -17.88 -26.42 -2.90
C ASP A 55 -19.22 -26.88 -3.49
N THR A 56 -20.09 -25.91 -3.77
CA THR A 56 -21.42 -26.14 -4.35
C THR A 56 -21.38 -26.78 -5.74
N GLN A 57 -20.31 -26.55 -6.51
CA GLN A 57 -20.14 -27.17 -7.83
C GLN A 57 -19.77 -28.66 -7.73
N ARG A 58 -19.27 -29.08 -6.57
CA ARG A 58 -18.92 -30.47 -6.25
C ARG A 58 -19.97 -31.17 -5.38
N GLY A 59 -21.18 -30.60 -5.28
CA GLY A 59 -22.30 -31.18 -4.51
C GLY A 59 -22.33 -30.77 -3.02
N GLY A 60 -21.48 -29.83 -2.62
CA GLY A 60 -21.51 -29.22 -1.28
C GLY A 60 -22.78 -28.40 -1.02
N SER A 61 -23.18 -28.29 0.24
CA SER A 61 -24.33 -27.46 0.64
C SER A 61 -24.02 -25.96 0.64
N CYS A 62 -22.74 -25.59 0.68
CA CYS A 62 -22.27 -24.20 0.63
C CYS A 62 -20.82 -24.14 0.11
N ASN A 63 -20.39 -22.95 -0.29
CA ASN A 63 -18.99 -22.68 -0.57
C ASN A 63 -18.29 -22.31 0.74
N CYS A 64 -17.26 -23.06 1.10
CA CYS A 64 -16.47 -22.84 2.30
C CYS A 64 -15.01 -23.15 1.95
N SER A 65 -14.16 -22.13 1.99
CA SER A 65 -12.78 -22.25 1.53
C SER A 65 -11.80 -21.75 2.59
N THR A 66 -10.63 -22.37 2.63
CA THR A 66 -9.44 -21.87 3.31
C THR A 66 -8.69 -20.95 2.34
N ILE A 67 -8.29 -19.77 2.83
CA ILE A 67 -7.40 -18.87 2.10
C ILE A 67 -6.03 -18.89 2.78
N GLU A 68 -4.99 -19.09 1.99
CA GLU A 68 -3.59 -18.98 2.40
C GLU A 68 -2.95 -17.82 1.64
N LEU A 69 -2.41 -16.82 2.35
CA LEU A 69 -1.83 -15.62 1.75
C LEU A 69 -0.73 -15.01 2.63
N THR A 70 0.25 -14.36 1.99
CA THR A 70 1.23 -13.49 2.66
C THR A 70 0.87 -12.02 2.40
N PRO A 71 0.40 -11.24 3.41
CA PRO A 71 -0.17 -9.92 3.17
C PRO A 71 0.75 -8.93 2.43
N HIS A 72 2.04 -8.94 2.78
CA HIS A 72 3.06 -8.03 2.28
C HIS A 72 3.38 -8.20 0.77
N GLY A 73 2.92 -9.27 0.12
CA GLY A 73 3.40 -9.64 -1.22
C GLY A 73 2.44 -9.39 -2.37
N SER A 74 1.13 -9.56 -2.15
CA SER A 74 0.20 -9.91 -3.25
C SER A 74 -1.00 -8.98 -3.41
N MET A 75 -1.16 -7.97 -2.55
CA MET A 75 -2.30 -7.05 -2.57
C MET A 75 -1.93 -5.72 -1.91
N THR A 76 -2.85 -4.75 -1.98
CA THR A 76 -2.79 -3.58 -1.10
C THR A 76 -2.88 -4.02 0.35
N HIS A 77 -1.96 -3.54 1.18
CA HIS A 77 -1.87 -3.87 2.59
C HIS A 77 -1.35 -2.65 3.37
N THR A 78 -1.35 -2.77 4.69
CA THR A 78 -0.70 -1.83 5.60
C THR A 78 0.15 -2.63 6.58
N GLU A 79 1.11 -1.96 7.18
CA GLU A 79 2.08 -2.56 8.11
C GLU A 79 2.03 -1.84 9.45
N SER A 80 2.52 -2.54 10.46
CA SER A 80 2.83 -1.97 11.77
C SER A 80 4.31 -2.13 12.03
N ALA A 81 4.88 -1.31 12.91
CA ALA A 81 6.28 -1.45 13.32
C ALA A 81 6.61 -2.85 13.87
N ALA A 82 5.61 -3.63 14.31
CA ALA A 82 5.76 -5.05 14.65
C ALA A 82 6.35 -5.93 13.53
N HIS A 83 6.35 -5.45 12.29
CA HIS A 83 7.02 -6.09 11.16
C HIS A 83 8.55 -6.09 11.31
N LEU A 84 9.11 -5.08 12.00
CA LEU A 84 10.55 -4.88 12.15
C LEU A 84 11.02 -4.95 13.62
N ASP A 85 10.13 -4.65 14.58
CA ASP A 85 10.43 -4.65 16.01
C ASP A 85 9.43 -5.52 16.78
N ALA A 86 9.93 -6.56 17.45
CA ALA A 86 9.14 -7.51 18.22
C ALA A 86 8.39 -6.91 19.41
N LYS A 87 8.68 -5.68 19.83
CA LYS A 87 8.02 -5.00 20.95
C LYS A 87 6.78 -4.19 20.55
N GLU A 88 6.50 -4.10 19.26
CA GLU A 88 5.47 -3.22 18.71
C GLU A 88 4.12 -3.94 18.51
N ALA A 89 3.05 -3.14 18.43
CA ALA A 89 1.70 -3.66 18.36
C ALA A 89 1.31 -4.11 16.94
N TYR A 90 0.55 -5.21 16.82
CA TYR A 90 0.00 -5.67 15.54
C TYR A 90 -0.87 -4.61 14.85
N VAL A 91 -0.94 -4.65 13.51
CA VAL A 91 -1.76 -3.77 12.66
C VAL A 91 -3.17 -3.52 13.21
N ALA A 92 -3.85 -4.57 13.68
CA ALA A 92 -5.21 -4.45 14.22
C ALA A 92 -5.35 -3.49 15.42
N ASN A 93 -4.26 -3.21 16.13
CA ASN A 93 -4.21 -2.32 17.28
C ASN A 93 -3.89 -0.87 16.91
N VAL A 94 -3.23 -0.64 15.78
CA VAL A 94 -2.64 0.66 15.41
C VAL A 94 -3.24 1.27 14.14
N ALA A 95 -3.97 0.48 13.33
CA ALA A 95 -4.60 0.96 12.13
C ALA A 95 -5.58 2.12 12.43
N PRO A 96 -5.63 3.16 11.57
CA PRO A 96 -6.60 4.24 11.71
C PRO A 96 -8.03 3.71 11.77
N LYS A 97 -8.81 4.19 12.74
CA LYS A 97 -10.21 3.73 12.93
C LYS A 97 -11.21 4.39 11.98
N GLY A 98 -10.80 5.42 11.25
CA GLY A 98 -11.66 6.23 10.39
C GLY A 98 -10.91 6.77 9.18
N PRO A 99 -11.61 7.46 8.26
CA PRO A 99 -11.01 8.00 7.06
C PRO A 99 -9.99 9.09 7.40
N LEU A 100 -8.85 9.08 6.72
CA LEU A 100 -7.84 10.13 6.80
C LEU A 100 -7.97 11.06 5.59
N PRO A 101 -8.00 12.38 5.79
CA PRO A 101 -7.80 13.36 4.72
C PRO A 101 -6.47 13.09 4.03
N CYS A 102 -6.54 12.79 2.73
CA CYS A 102 -5.40 12.31 1.98
C CYS A 102 -5.12 13.20 0.78
N GLN A 103 -3.83 13.43 0.49
CA GLN A 103 -3.39 14.06 -0.74
C GLN A 103 -2.70 13.02 -1.64
N LEU A 104 -3.00 13.04 -2.94
CA LEU A 104 -2.31 12.25 -3.95
C LEU A 104 -1.26 13.13 -4.61
N ILE A 105 -0.01 12.68 -4.65
CA ILE A 105 1.05 13.27 -5.48
C ILE A 105 1.54 12.26 -6.50
N THR A 106 2.02 12.75 -7.64
CA THR A 106 2.66 11.90 -8.67
C THR A 106 4.11 12.30 -8.79
N VAL A 107 5.03 11.35 -8.65
CA VAL A 107 6.48 11.59 -8.65
C VAL A 107 7.14 10.72 -9.71
N LEU A 108 8.16 11.25 -10.39
CA LEU A 108 9.04 10.46 -11.25
C LEU A 108 10.17 9.89 -10.40
N THR A 109 10.37 8.57 -10.45
CA THR A 109 11.50 7.94 -9.76
C THR A 109 12.80 8.24 -10.50
N GLN A 110 13.91 8.34 -9.76
CA GLN A 110 15.23 8.58 -10.31
C GLN A 110 16.26 7.58 -9.75
N PRO A 111 17.36 7.29 -10.46
CA PRO A 111 18.49 6.54 -9.90
C PRO A 111 19.05 7.20 -8.64
N PHE A 112 19.50 6.40 -7.68
CA PHE A 112 20.07 6.88 -6.42
C PHE A 112 21.28 7.78 -6.64
N ARG A 113 22.14 7.47 -7.61
CA ARG A 113 23.31 8.32 -7.96
C ARG A 113 22.96 9.73 -8.43
N GLU A 114 21.69 9.98 -8.75
CA GLU A 114 21.20 11.30 -9.21
C GLU A 114 20.65 12.15 -8.06
N THR A 115 20.73 11.67 -6.82
CA THR A 115 20.42 12.44 -5.61
C THR A 115 21.67 12.59 -4.73
N ASN A 116 21.66 13.61 -3.87
CA ASN A 116 22.63 13.79 -2.78
C ASN A 116 22.06 13.37 -1.41
N GLU A 117 20.95 12.63 -1.43
CA GLU A 117 20.23 12.15 -0.25
C GLU A 117 20.75 10.79 0.20
N SER A 118 20.37 10.38 1.40
CA SER A 118 20.95 9.24 2.11
C SER A 118 19.97 8.08 2.30
N TYR A 119 20.53 6.91 2.54
CA TYR A 119 19.82 5.70 2.93
C TYR A 119 20.67 4.85 3.91
N ASN A 120 20.31 3.58 4.12
CA ASN A 120 20.85 2.72 5.19
C ASN A 120 22.21 2.07 4.87
N GLY A 121 22.94 2.51 3.84
CA GLY A 121 24.24 1.95 3.43
C GLY A 121 24.16 0.67 2.59
N PHE A 122 22.97 0.33 2.08
CA PHE A 122 22.70 -0.83 1.22
C PHE A 122 22.24 -0.45 -0.18
N GLU A 123 22.13 0.85 -0.44
CA GLU A 123 21.77 1.42 -1.73
C GLU A 123 22.83 1.15 -2.81
N HIS A 124 22.35 1.02 -4.04
CA HIS A 124 23.16 0.99 -5.25
C HIS A 124 22.87 2.20 -6.13
N ASP A 125 23.86 2.66 -6.88
CA ASP A 125 23.77 3.83 -7.77
C ASP A 125 22.55 3.81 -8.71
N GLU A 126 22.17 2.63 -9.20
CA GLU A 126 21.07 2.45 -10.16
C GLU A 126 19.73 2.08 -9.50
N ASP A 127 19.68 2.01 -8.16
CA ASP A 127 18.42 1.81 -7.46
C ASP A 127 17.49 3.00 -7.71
N LEU A 128 16.21 2.70 -7.97
CA LEU A 128 15.22 3.74 -8.14
C LEU A 128 14.78 4.28 -6.78
N VAL A 129 14.76 5.60 -6.64
CA VAL A 129 14.33 6.27 -5.41
C VAL A 129 13.33 7.37 -5.66
N ILE A 130 12.61 7.68 -4.58
CA ILE A 130 11.75 8.84 -4.43
C ILE A 130 12.43 9.74 -3.39
N SER A 131 13.03 10.83 -3.86
CA SER A 131 13.79 11.77 -3.04
C SER A 131 12.90 12.87 -2.45
N ALA A 132 13.37 13.54 -1.39
CA ALA A 132 12.70 14.70 -0.82
C ALA A 132 12.53 15.81 -1.88
N GLN A 133 13.52 15.96 -2.77
CA GLN A 133 13.43 16.89 -3.89
C GLN A 133 12.24 16.57 -4.80
N THR A 134 12.13 15.34 -5.32
CA THR A 134 11.04 14.96 -6.24
C THR A 134 9.66 15.09 -5.59
N ILE A 135 9.57 14.81 -4.28
CA ILE A 135 8.36 15.02 -3.50
C ILE A 135 8.02 16.52 -3.41
N LYS A 136 8.98 17.39 -3.05
CA LYS A 136 8.74 18.84 -2.90
C LYS A 136 8.23 19.50 -4.18
N GLU A 137 8.74 19.06 -5.34
CA GLU A 137 8.34 19.59 -6.65
C GLU A 137 6.86 19.32 -6.96
N GLN A 138 6.30 18.26 -6.39
CA GLN A 138 4.94 17.78 -6.69
C GLN A 138 3.94 18.01 -5.56
N TRP A 139 4.44 18.30 -4.35
CA TRP A 139 3.63 18.38 -3.15
C TRP A 139 3.32 19.83 -2.75
N SER A 140 2.19 20.33 -3.22
CA SER A 140 1.61 21.60 -2.73
C SER A 140 1.12 21.46 -1.29
N GLU A 141 1.33 22.50 -0.49
CA GLU A 141 0.87 22.52 0.90
C GLU A 141 -0.65 22.69 0.97
N VAL A 142 -1.30 21.73 1.61
CA VAL A 142 -2.73 21.74 1.92
C VAL A 142 -2.87 21.50 3.42
N GLU A 143 -3.49 22.44 4.12
CA GLU A 143 -3.64 22.36 5.56
C GLU A 143 -4.61 21.24 5.98
N GLY A 144 -4.24 20.50 7.03
CA GLY A 144 -5.08 19.45 7.61
C GLY A 144 -5.06 18.10 6.90
N ILE A 145 -4.17 17.90 5.92
CA ILE A 145 -3.91 16.58 5.35
C ILE A 145 -3.18 15.72 6.38
N GLN A 146 -3.64 14.48 6.55
CA GLN A 146 -3.09 13.50 7.50
C GLN A 146 -2.46 12.30 6.79
N ALA A 147 -2.83 12.05 5.53
CA ALA A 147 -2.30 10.95 4.75
C ALA A 147 -1.74 11.42 3.39
N LEU A 148 -0.74 10.73 2.89
CA LEU A 148 -0.17 10.98 1.57
C LEU A 148 -0.20 9.70 0.75
N VAL A 149 -0.70 9.74 -0.47
CA VAL A 149 -0.52 8.67 -1.45
C VAL A 149 0.49 9.15 -2.48
N ILE A 150 1.53 8.34 -2.71
CA ILE A 150 2.57 8.62 -3.71
C ILE A 150 2.40 7.70 -4.90
N ARG A 151 1.94 8.26 -6.03
CA ARG A 151 1.97 7.56 -7.33
C ARG A 151 3.35 7.74 -7.95
N SER A 152 4.18 6.71 -7.89
CA SER A 152 5.47 6.70 -8.60
C SER A 152 5.29 6.39 -10.09
N LEU A 153 6.06 7.05 -10.94
CA LEU A 153 6.18 6.76 -12.38
C LEU A 153 7.56 6.20 -12.71
N PRO A 154 7.69 5.29 -13.70
CA PRO A 154 6.61 4.68 -14.50
C PRO A 154 5.73 3.72 -13.68
N ASP A 155 4.44 3.59 -14.02
CA ASP A 155 3.46 2.77 -13.28
C ASP A 155 2.91 1.56 -14.04
N GLU A 156 3.41 1.31 -15.25
CA GLU A 156 3.00 0.18 -16.07
C GLU A 156 3.39 -1.16 -15.43
N GLY A 157 2.42 -2.08 -15.38
CA GLY A 157 2.61 -3.47 -14.97
C GLY A 157 2.88 -3.69 -13.48
N LYS A 158 2.83 -2.66 -12.62
CA LYS A 158 3.07 -2.78 -11.16
C LYS A 158 2.19 -3.83 -10.50
N ALA A 159 0.92 -3.91 -10.90
CA ALA A 159 -0.07 -4.84 -10.36
C ALA A 159 0.19 -6.33 -10.64
N MET A 160 1.21 -6.68 -11.43
CA MET A 160 1.56 -8.08 -11.76
C MET A 160 3.09 -8.31 -11.73
N ARG A 161 3.86 -7.36 -11.20
CA ARG A 161 5.33 -7.37 -11.28
C ARG A 161 5.92 -8.35 -10.29
N ASN A 162 6.96 -9.08 -10.70
CA ASN A 162 7.90 -9.70 -9.78
C ASN A 162 8.93 -8.65 -9.33
N TYR A 163 8.79 -8.17 -8.11
CA TYR A 163 9.68 -7.18 -7.52
C TYR A 163 11.00 -7.77 -6.99
N GLY A 164 11.13 -9.10 -6.93
CA GLY A 164 12.44 -9.75 -6.76
C GLY A 164 13.33 -9.62 -8.01
N GLU A 165 12.72 -9.58 -9.20
CA GLU A 165 13.43 -9.39 -10.47
C GLU A 165 13.53 -7.92 -10.88
N ARG A 166 12.51 -7.13 -10.55
CA ARG A 166 12.42 -5.70 -10.88
C ARG A 166 12.07 -4.90 -9.63
N PRO A 167 13.07 -4.54 -8.80
CA PRO A 167 12.87 -3.89 -7.52
C PRO A 167 11.95 -2.66 -7.58
N ALA A 168 11.23 -2.43 -6.48
CA ALA A 168 10.42 -1.23 -6.32
C ALA A 168 11.33 -0.04 -6.00
N ALA A 169 10.87 1.16 -6.33
CA ALA A 169 11.53 2.35 -5.83
C ALA A 169 11.26 2.52 -4.33
N TYR A 170 12.23 3.06 -3.59
CA TYR A 170 12.09 3.33 -2.15
C TYR A 170 12.28 4.82 -1.83
N LEU A 171 11.85 5.22 -0.63
CA LEU A 171 12.02 6.57 -0.11
C LEU A 171 13.41 6.72 0.51
N THR A 172 14.09 7.83 0.21
CA THR A 172 15.32 8.24 0.92
C THR A 172 14.99 8.67 2.35
N HIS A 173 16.02 8.79 3.21
CA HIS A 173 15.83 9.28 4.59
C HIS A 173 15.20 10.67 4.61
N GLU A 174 15.72 11.58 3.79
CA GLU A 174 15.26 12.96 3.71
C GLU A 174 13.81 13.04 3.17
N ALA A 175 13.40 12.10 2.31
CA ALA A 175 12.02 12.02 1.84
C ALA A 175 11.06 11.67 2.99
N VAL A 176 11.42 10.67 3.81
CA VAL A 176 10.65 10.29 4.99
C VAL A 176 10.62 11.42 6.02
N GLU A 177 11.77 12.07 6.28
CA GLU A 177 11.84 13.22 7.19
C GLU A 177 10.95 14.38 6.74
N LEU A 178 10.91 14.67 5.43
CA LEU A 178 10.02 15.68 4.87
C LEU A 178 8.55 15.33 5.10
N ILE A 179 8.16 14.08 4.85
CA ILE A 179 6.79 13.60 5.04
C ILE A 179 6.36 13.76 6.50
N VAL A 180 7.21 13.32 7.44
CA VAL A 180 6.99 13.46 8.88
C VAL A 180 6.93 14.94 9.29
N LYS A 181 7.84 15.78 8.79
CA LYS A 181 7.86 17.22 9.09
C LYS A 181 6.60 17.94 8.61
N ARG A 182 5.94 17.42 7.56
CA ARG A 182 4.65 17.93 7.06
C ARG A 182 3.44 17.41 7.84
N GLY A 183 3.65 16.61 8.89
CA GLY A 183 2.58 16.14 9.77
C GLY A 183 1.73 15.03 9.15
N ILE A 184 2.30 14.23 8.24
CA ILE A 184 1.62 13.06 7.69
C ILE A 184 1.75 11.88 8.65
N ASP A 185 0.59 11.30 8.99
CA ASP A 185 0.43 10.16 9.90
C ASP A 185 0.38 8.82 9.14
N HIS A 186 0.03 8.83 7.85
CA HIS A 186 -0.12 7.61 7.05
C HIS A 186 0.36 7.81 5.60
N LEU A 187 1.09 6.82 5.08
CA LEU A 187 1.58 6.75 3.70
C LEU A 187 0.87 5.64 2.93
#